data_AF-A0A133NQU7-F1
#
_entry.id   AF-A0A133NQU7-F1
#
_cell.length_a   1.000
_cell.length_b   1.000
_cell.length_c   1.000
_cell.angle_alpha   90.00
_cell.angle_beta   90.00
_cell.angle_gamma   90.00
#
_symmetry.space_group_name_H-M   'P 1'
#
loop_
_entity.id
_entity.type
_entity.pdbx_description
1 polymer ?
#
loop_
_entity_poly.entity_id
_entity_poly.type
_entity_poly.pdbx_seq_one_letter_code
_entity_poly.pdbx_strand_id
1 'polypeptide(L)' 'MSESIKINMPFAKWCEVQKEFEEVNKVLPNEDKLDFEKYKYCSSYGRLLCHLYLIKAGTNKTLKEPEFYNKKEFEQ' A
#
# COMPACT_ATOMS: atom_id res chain seq x y z
N MET A 1 -20.90 -12.72 -11.16
CA MET A 1 -19.81 -13.66 -10.83
C MET A 1 -18.79 -12.89 -10.01
N SER A 2 -18.50 -13.32 -8.78
CA SER A 2 -17.47 -12.70 -7.94
C SER A 2 -16.11 -13.04 -8.52
N GLU A 3 -15.51 -12.10 -9.27
CA GLU A 3 -14.12 -12.22 -9.70
C GLU A 3 -13.25 -12.42 -8.45
N SER A 4 -12.62 -13.58 -8.34
CA SER A 4 -11.67 -13.85 -7.28
C SER A 4 -10.43 -13.02 -7.57
N ILE A 5 -10.24 -11.92 -6.84
CA ILE A 5 -9.03 -11.09 -6.95
C ILE A 5 -7.86 -11.99 -6.54
N LYS A 6 -7.05 -12.41 -7.52
CA LYS A 6 -5.87 -13.22 -7.27
C LYS A 6 -4.79 -12.30 -6.69
N ILE A 7 -4.67 -12.32 -5.36
CA ILE A 7 -3.65 -11.57 -4.63
C ILE A 7 -2.31 -12.24 -4.94
N ASN A 8 -1.45 -11.58 -5.70
CA ASN A 8 -0.11 -12.09 -6.02
C ASN A 8 0.93 -11.75 -4.91
N MET A 9 0.48 -11.24 -3.77
CA MET A 9 1.35 -10.87 -2.65
C MET A 9 1.58 -12.08 -1.74
N PRO A 10 2.84 -12.46 -1.45
CA PRO A 10 3.13 -13.44 -0.40
C PRO A 10 2.60 -12.98 0.97
N PHE A 11 2.08 -13.89 1.78
CA PHE A 11 1.51 -13.56 3.09
C PHE A 11 2.48 -12.78 4.00
N ALA A 12 3.77 -13.15 4.01
CA ALA A 12 4.79 -12.42 4.77
C ALA A 12 4.90 -10.95 4.35
N LYS A 13 4.79 -10.66 3.05
CA LYS A 13 4.79 -9.29 2.52
C LYS A 13 3.50 -8.56 2.83
N TRP A 14 2.38 -9.28 2.86
CA TRP A 14 1.11 -8.71 3.28
C TRP A 14 1.13 -8.26 4.75
N CYS A 15 1.68 -9.09 5.65
CA CYS A 15 1.89 -8.71 7.05
C CYS A 15 2.85 -7.53 7.21
N GLU A 16 3.91 -7.47 6.40
CA GLU A 16 4.85 -6.34 6.39
C GLU A 16 4.14 -5.03 6.01
N VAL A 17 3.35 -5.06 4.94
CA VAL A 17 2.55 -3.89 4.51
C VAL A 17 1.58 -3.46 5.60
N GLN A 18 0.83 -4.39 6.19
CA GLN A 18 -0.10 -4.09 7.28
C GLN A 18 0.60 -3.37 8.44
N LYS A 19 1.76 -3.88 8.87
CA LYS A 19 2.55 -3.28 9.94
C LYS A 19 3.02 -1.87 9.59
N GLU A 20 3.47 -1.64 8.36
CA GLU A 20 3.89 -0.29 7.95
C GLU A 20 2.72 0.70 7.88
N PHE A 21 1.51 0.27 7.51
CA PHE A 21 0.31 1.11 7.62
C PHE A 21 0.03 1.51 9.07
N GLU A 22 0.12 0.58 10.02
CA GLU A 22 -0.05 0.88 11.44
C GLU A 22 1.00 1.88 11.94
N GLU A 23 2.26 1.72 11.54
CA GLU A 23 3.35 2.61 11.91
C GLU A 23 3.19 4.01 11.32
N VAL A 24 2.82 4.11 10.04
CA VAL A 24 2.54 5.40 9.39
C VAL A 24 1.35 6.10 10.05
N ASN A 25 0.29 5.37 10.38
CA ASN A 25 -0.89 5.92 11.04
C ASN A 25 -0.66 6.38 12.49
N LYS A 26 0.46 6.01 13.11
CA LYS A 26 0.88 6.55 14.42
C LYS A 26 1.51 7.94 14.30
N VAL A 27 2.11 8.27 13.15
CA VAL A 27 2.79 9.55 12.93
C VAL A 27 1.93 10.57 12.16
N LEU A 28 0.92 10.10 11.41
CA LEU A 28 -0.01 10.97 10.70
C LEU A 28 -1.10 11.53 11.63
N PRO A 29 -1.57 12.76 11.38
CA PRO A 29 -2.76 13.29 12.05
C PRO A 29 -3.99 12.46 11.68
N ASN A 30 -5.02 12.49 12.53
CA ASN A 30 -6.21 11.64 12.37
C ASN A 30 -6.92 11.81 11.02
N GLU A 31 -6.89 13.01 10.46
CA GLU A 31 -7.50 13.35 9.17
C GLU A 31 -6.76 12.78 7.95
N ASP A 32 -5.47 12.44 8.11
CA ASP A 32 -4.62 11.92 7.04
C ASP A 32 -4.37 10.41 7.18
N LYS A 33 -5.02 9.73 8.14
CA LYS A 33 -4.84 8.30 8.36
C LYS A 33 -5.18 7.49 7.11
N LEU A 34 -4.28 6.60 6.76
CA LEU A 34 -4.36 5.74 5.59
C LEU A 34 -5.19 4.50 5.89
N ASP A 35 -6.06 4.12 4.96
CA ASP A 35 -6.89 2.92 5.06
C ASP A 35 -6.21 1.71 4.42
N PHE A 36 -5.69 0.80 5.24
CA PHE A 36 -5.06 -0.44 4.77
C PHE A 36 -6.01 -1.31 3.91
N GLU A 37 -7.30 -1.35 4.23
CA GLU A 37 -8.27 -2.21 3.53
C GLU A 37 -8.42 -1.80 2.05
N LYS A 38 -8.18 -0.52 1.74
CA LYS A 38 -8.14 0.01 0.37
C LYS A 38 -6.94 -0.51 -0.43
N TYR A 39 -5.83 -0.86 0.23
CA TYR A 39 -4.56 -1.21 -0.41
C TYR A 39 -4.14 -2.69 -0.24
N LYS A 40 -4.83 -3.48 0.59
CA LYS A 40 -4.45 -4.86 0.92
C LYS A 40 -4.37 -5.81 -0.28
N TYR A 41 -5.00 -5.46 -1.40
CA TYR A 41 -5.01 -6.24 -2.64
C TYR A 41 -4.14 -5.63 -3.74
N CYS A 42 -3.32 -4.63 -3.42
CA CYS A 42 -2.42 -4.03 -4.40
C CYS A 42 -1.38 -5.04 -4.91
N SER A 43 -1.20 -5.12 -6.23
CA SER A 43 -0.27 -6.07 -6.84
C SER A 43 1.19 -5.66 -6.66
N SER A 44 1.49 -4.36 -6.68
CA SER A 44 2.84 -3.80 -6.50
C SER A 44 3.13 -3.43 -5.04
N TYR A 45 3.28 -4.45 -4.18
CA TYR A 45 3.55 -4.24 -2.75
C TYR A 45 4.90 -3.55 -2.48
N GLY A 46 5.91 -3.75 -3.34
CA GLY A 46 7.22 -3.08 -3.19
C GLY A 46 7.12 -1.56 -3.37
N ARG A 47 6.33 -1.10 -4.35
CA ARG A 47 6.06 0.35 -4.55
C ARG A 47 5.25 0.92 -3.39
N LEU A 48 4.26 0.16 -2.92
CA LEU A 48 3.44 0.55 -1.78
C LEU A 48 4.29 0.73 -0.51
N LEU A 49 5.14 -0.25 -0.17
CA LEU A 49 6.08 -0.16 0.95
C LEU A 49 7.02 1.03 0.82
N CYS A 50 7.60 1.26 -0.36
CA CYS A 50 8.46 2.42 -0.60
C CYS A 50 7.76 3.75 -0.27
N HIS A 51 6.51 3.93 -0.72
CA HIS A 51 5.75 5.14 -0.41
C HIS A 51 5.39 5.25 1.09
N LEU A 52 5.05 4.15 1.76
CA LEU A 52 4.85 4.15 3.22
C LEU A 52 6.11 4.59 3.97
N TYR A 53 7.28 4.09 3.58
CA TYR A 53 8.57 4.51 4.16
C TYR A 53 8.86 6.00 3.90
N LEU A 54 8.56 6.50 2.70
CA LEU A 54 8.73 7.92 2.38
C LEU A 54 7.79 8.82 3.19
N ILE A 55 6.58 8.36 3.50
CA ILE A 55 5.65 9.08 4.38
C ILE A 55 6.20 9.07 5.81
N LYS A 56 6.65 7.91 6.31
CA LYS A 56 7.27 7.78 7.64
C LYS A 56 8.51 8.69 7.79
N ALA A 57 9.28 8.87 6.73
CA ALA A 57 10.44 9.75 6.68
C ALA A 57 10.10 11.25 6.53
N GLY A 58 8.83 11.61 6.33
CA GLY A 58 8.38 12.99 6.12
C GLY A 58 8.66 13.54 4.70
N THR A 59 9.06 12.70 3.76
CA THR A 59 9.38 13.09 2.37
C THR A 59 8.11 13.19 1.51
N ASN A 60 7.05 12.46 1.87
CA ASN A 60 5.77 12.49 1.18
C ASN A 60 4.63 12.60 2.20
N LYS A 61 3.50 13.17 1.80
CA LYS A 61 2.33 13.37 2.68
C LYS A 61 1.22 12.36 2.44
N THR A 62 1.15 11.75 1.25
CA THR A 62 0.02 10.88 0.88
C THR A 62 0.44 9.70 0.01
N LEU A 63 -0.35 8.63 0.06
CA LEU A 63 -0.26 7.53 -0.90
C LEU A 63 -0.93 7.91 -2.22
N LYS A 64 -0.51 7.25 -3.31
CA LYS A 64 -1.28 7.23 -4.56
C LYS A 64 -2.54 6.38 -4.40
N GLU A 65 -3.47 6.50 -5.34
CA GLU A 65 -4.65 5.64 -5.40
C GLU A 65 -4.28 4.16 -5.68
N PRO A 66 -5.07 3.17 -5.21
CA PRO A 66 -4.79 1.74 -5.39
C PRO A 66 -4.50 1.31 -6.83
N GLU A 67 -5.16 1.93 -7.81
CA GLU A 67 -4.99 1.69 -9.25
C GLU A 67 -3.54 1.93 -9.67
N PHE A 68 -2.84 2.90 -9.06
CA PHE A 68 -1.43 3.16 -9.32
C PHE A 68 -0.56 1.95 -8.98
N TYR A 69 -0.83 1.30 -7.85
CA TYR A 69 -0.10 0.11 -7.40
C TYR A 69 -0.57 -1.17 -8.09
N ASN A 70 -1.69 -1.12 -8.81
CA ASN A 70 -2.24 -2.24 -9.58
C ASN A 70 -1.85 -2.24 -11.05
N LYS A 71 -1.40 -1.10 -11.59
CA LYS A 71 -0.88 -1.00 -12.95
C LYS A 71 0.31 -1.95 -13.11
N LYS A 72 0.10 -3.03 -13.87
CA LYS A 72 1.20 -3.73 -14.51
C LYS A 72 1.87 -2.71 -15.42
N GLU A 73 3.16 -2.46 -15.23
CA GLU A 73 3.92 -1.83 -16.30
C GLU A 73 3.75 -2.75 -17.50
N PHE A 74 3.16 -2.24 -18.58
CA PHE A 74 3.16 -2.96 -19.83
C PHE A 74 4.63 -3.17 -20.19
N GLU A 75 5.09 -4.41 -20.10
CA GLU A 75 6.32 -4.84 -20.77
C GLU A 75 6.10 -4.55 -22.27
N GLN A 76 6.86 -3.59 -22.81
CA GLN A 76 7.09 -3.46 -24.26
C GLN A 76 8.20 -4.43 -24.66
#